data_AF-A0A2D6X6F4-F1
#
_entry.id   AF-A0A2D6X6F4-F1
#
_cell.length_a   1.000
_cell.length_b   1.000
_cell.length_c   1.000
_cell.angle_alpha   90.00
_cell.angle_beta   90.00
_cell.angle_gamma   90.00
#
_symmetry.space_group_name_H-M   'P 1'
#
loop_
_entity.id
_entity.type
_entity.pdbx_description
1 polymer ?
#
loop_
_entity_poly.entity_id
_entity_poly.type
_entity_poly.pdbx_seq_one_letter_code
_entity_poly.pdbx_strand_id
1 'polypeptide(L)'
;MSLERKLRRNKANKEKKSAEKEMATKVALFGKLPDKCLTCEEPFDKMNKEQVKTWNVVVRQDNDTVRLYCPQCWEKAVNIIQDFKKHLEEKNKK
;
A
#
# COMPACT_ATOMS: atom_id res chain seq x y z
N MET A 1 -26.27 5.38 -33.84
CA MET A 1 -25.38 5.08 -32.69
C MET A 1 -26.23 4.78 -31.45
N SER A 2 -26.40 3.50 -31.07
CA SER A 2 -27.25 3.09 -29.93
C SER A 2 -26.83 3.74 -28.60
N LEU A 3 -27.81 4.13 -27.79
CA LEU A 3 -27.65 4.71 -26.45
C LEU A 3 -26.85 3.79 -25.53
N GLU A 4 -27.06 2.48 -25.61
CA GLU A 4 -26.36 1.48 -24.80
C GLU A 4 -24.85 1.48 -25.09
N ARG A 5 -24.47 1.67 -26.36
CA ARG A 5 -23.07 1.75 -26.78
C ARG A 5 -22.40 3.02 -26.25
N LYS A 6 -23.15 4.13 -26.15
CA LYS A 6 -22.66 5.39 -25.52
C LYS A 6 -22.47 5.23 -24.02
N LEU A 7 -23.42 4.60 -23.32
CA LEU A 7 -23.33 4.35 -21.87
C LEU A 7 -22.14 3.45 -21.52
N ARG A 8 -21.92 2.36 -22.26
CA ARG A 8 -20.76 1.47 -22.05
C ARG A 8 -19.42 2.20 -22.24
N ARG A 9 -19.31 3.05 -23.27
CA ARG A 9 -18.10 3.84 -23.53
C ARG A 9 -17.85 4.88 -22.43
N ASN A 10 -18.90 5.56 -21.97
CA ASN A 10 -18.78 6.54 -20.89
C ASN A 10 -18.34 5.89 -19.57
N LYS A 11 -18.87 4.71 -19.23
CA LYS A 11 -18.44 3.95 -18.05
C LYS A 11 -16.96 3.56 -18.14
N ALA A 12 -16.55 2.94 -19.25
CA ALA A 12 -15.15 2.55 -19.46
C ALA A 12 -14.19 3.74 -19.41
N ASN A 13 -14.56 4.89 -19.99
CA ASN A 13 -13.75 6.11 -19.93
C ASN A 13 -13.67 6.69 -18.51
N LYS A 14 -14.76 6.59 -17.72
CA LYS A 14 -14.77 7.03 -16.32
C LYS A 14 -13.88 6.15 -15.45
N GLU A 15 -13.96 4.83 -15.63
CA GLU A 15 -13.13 3.83 -14.93
C GLU A 15 -11.65 4.00 -15.28
N LYS A 16 -11.31 4.26 -16.55
CA LYS A 16 -9.94 4.60 -16.96
C LYS A 16 -9.44 5.85 -16.26
N LYS A 17 -10.23 6.94 -16.27
CA LYS A 17 -9.85 8.20 -15.61
C LYS A 17 -9.69 8.05 -14.09
N SER A 18 -10.50 7.22 -13.43
CA SER A 18 -10.31 6.96 -12.00
C SER A 18 -9.04 6.16 -11.73
N ALA A 19 -8.78 5.11 -12.52
CA ALA A 19 -7.56 4.31 -12.41
C ALA A 19 -6.30 5.16 -12.67
N GLU A 20 -6.32 6.03 -13.68
CA GLU A 20 -5.22 6.97 -13.97
C GLU A 20 -4.97 7.94 -12.81
N LYS A 21 -6.03 8.49 -12.20
CA LYS A 21 -5.89 9.36 -11.02
C LYS A 21 -5.31 8.64 -9.81
N GLU A 22 -5.81 7.43 -9.53
CA GLU A 22 -5.28 6.61 -8.43
C GLU A 22 -3.81 6.27 -8.64
N MET A 23 -3.43 5.92 -9.88
CA MET A 23 -2.04 5.64 -10.23
C MET A 23 -1.17 6.90 -10.09
N ALA A 24 -1.60 8.05 -10.61
CA ALA A 24 -0.87 9.31 -10.47
C ALA A 24 -0.67 9.72 -9.01
N THR A 25 -1.67 9.49 -8.16
CA THR A 25 -1.59 9.76 -6.72
C THR A 25 -0.56 8.84 -6.05
N LYS A 26 -0.58 7.54 -6.37
CA LYS A 26 0.45 6.58 -5.91
C LYS A 26 1.84 6.96 -6.40
N VAL A 27 1.96 7.49 -7.62
CA VAL A 27 3.25 7.94 -8.18
C VAL A 27 3.79 9.16 -7.46
N ALA A 28 2.96 10.16 -7.17
CA ALA A 28 3.36 11.35 -6.42
C ALA A 28 3.92 11.01 -5.02
N LEU A 29 3.38 9.96 -4.39
CA LEU A 29 3.82 9.49 -3.08
C LEU A 29 5.22 8.84 -3.11
N PHE A 30 5.68 8.32 -4.25
CA PHE A 30 7.06 7.81 -4.37
C PHE A 30 8.11 8.91 -4.22
N GLY A 31 7.78 10.17 -4.53
CA GLY A 31 8.67 11.31 -4.29
C GLY A 31 8.96 11.55 -2.81
N LYS A 32 8.07 11.10 -1.92
CA LYS A 32 8.21 11.19 -0.46
C LYS A 32 8.70 9.89 0.17
N LEU A 33 9.08 8.90 -0.65
CA LEU A 33 9.48 7.60 -0.15
C LEU A 33 10.87 7.67 0.51
N PRO A 34 10.98 7.28 1.81
CA PRO A 34 12.26 7.19 2.50
C PRO A 34 13.24 6.23 1.82
N ASP A 35 14.53 6.42 2.06
CA ASP A 35 15.60 5.56 1.50
C ASP A 35 16.04 4.44 2.47
N LYS A 36 15.34 4.28 3.60
CA LYS A 36 15.62 3.22 4.58
C LYS A 36 14.38 2.74 5.30
N CYS A 37 14.44 1.52 5.82
CA CYS A 37 13.41 0.96 6.69
C CYS A 37 13.30 1.79 7.97
N LEU A 38 12.08 2.13 8.37
CA LEU A 38 11.85 2.89 9.60
C LEU A 38 12.22 2.11 10.86
N THR A 39 12.14 0.77 10.82
CA THR A 39 12.32 -0.09 12.01
C THR A 39 13.76 -0.53 12.22
N CYS A 40 14.43 -1.00 11.16
CA CYS A 40 15.79 -1.55 11.26
C CYS A 40 16.84 -0.72 10.52
N GLU A 41 16.44 0.41 9.93
CA GLU A 41 17.33 1.31 9.17
C GLU A 41 18.03 0.68 7.96
N GLU A 42 17.58 -0.50 7.53
CA GLU A 42 18.08 -1.17 6.32
C GLU A 42 17.88 -0.25 5.10
N PRO A 43 18.91 -0.06 4.25
CA PRO A 43 18.81 0.81 3.08
C PRO A 43 17.87 0.22 2.03
N PHE A 44 17.12 1.10 1.38
CA PHE A 44 16.21 0.77 0.30
C PHE A 44 16.71 1.32 -1.03
N ASP A 45 16.95 0.42 -1.97
CA ASP A 45 17.34 0.71 -3.33
C ASP A 45 16.11 0.76 -4.25
N LYS A 46 15.78 1.98 -4.68
CA LYS A 46 14.67 2.27 -5.61
C LYS A 46 14.91 1.71 -7.01
N MET A 47 16.15 1.38 -7.38
CA MET A 47 16.50 0.77 -8.66
C MET A 47 16.43 -0.76 -8.60
N ASN A 48 16.42 -1.35 -7.40
CA ASN A 48 16.31 -2.79 -7.21
C ASN A 48 14.85 -3.25 -7.34
N LYS A 49 14.55 -3.98 -8.41
CA LYS A 49 13.20 -4.50 -8.69
C LYS A 49 12.65 -5.43 -7.61
N GLU A 50 13.51 -6.20 -6.95
CA GLU A 50 13.09 -7.11 -5.89
C GLU A 50 12.69 -6.33 -4.65
N GLN A 51 13.47 -5.32 -4.28
CA GLN A 51 13.15 -4.46 -3.15
C GLN A 51 11.86 -3.68 -3.38
N VAL A 52 11.69 -3.04 -4.54
CA VAL A 52 10.47 -2.29 -4.88
C VAL A 52 9.20 -3.16 -4.82
N LYS A 53 9.31 -4.47 -5.10
CA LYS A 53 8.17 -5.39 -5.05
C LYS A 53 7.87 -5.95 -3.66
N THR A 54 8.88 -6.09 -2.81
CA THR A 54 8.77 -6.82 -1.53
C THR A 54 8.57 -5.90 -0.32
N TRP A 55 8.97 -4.63 -0.45
CA TRP A 55 8.88 -3.67 0.64
C TRP A 55 7.47 -3.12 0.78
N ASN A 56 7.11 -2.79 2.02
CA ASN A 56 5.77 -2.31 2.36
C ASN A 56 5.81 -0.81 2.65
N VAL A 57 4.94 -0.08 1.97
CA VAL A 57 4.81 1.38 2.09
C VAL A 57 3.47 1.71 2.75
N VAL A 58 3.52 2.42 3.87
CA VAL A 58 2.34 2.86 4.62
C VAL A 58 2.21 4.36 4.54
N VAL A 59 1.07 4.84 4.08
CA VAL A 59 0.79 6.27 3.88
C VAL A 59 -0.27 6.71 4.90
N ARG A 60 0.06 7.74 5.68
CA ARG A 60 -0.85 8.39 6.62
C ARG A 60 -1.40 9.66 5.99
N GLN A 61 -2.69 9.67 5.65
CA GLN A 61 -3.37 10.79 4.99
C GLN A 61 -3.46 12.03 5.88
N ASP A 62 -3.52 11.85 7.21
CA ASP A 62 -3.60 12.89 8.22
C ASP A 62 -2.37 13.81 8.24
N ASN A 63 -1.19 13.24 8.03
CA ASN A 63 0.10 13.94 8.15
C ASN A 63 0.98 13.81 6.90
N ASP A 64 0.39 13.33 5.78
CA ASP A 64 1.05 13.02 4.51
C ASP A 64 2.42 12.32 4.67
N THR A 65 2.48 11.44 5.68
CA THR A 65 3.72 10.79 6.11
C THR A 65 3.79 9.42 5.47
N VAL A 66 4.88 9.18 4.74
CA VAL A 66 5.19 7.90 4.11
C VAL A 66 6.18 7.14 4.96
N ARG A 67 5.82 5.92 5.37
CA ARG A 67 6.68 5.01 6.13
C ARG A 67 7.03 3.80 5.29
N LEU A 68 8.28 3.40 5.36
CA LEU A 68 8.83 2.30 4.59
C LEU A 68 9.29 1.18 5.53
N TYR A 69 8.92 -0.05 5.21
CA TYR A 69 9.27 -1.23 5.99
C TYR A 69 9.83 -2.33 5.10
N CYS A 70 10.97 -2.88 5.50
CA CYS A 70 11.54 -4.07 4.86
C CYS A 70 10.63 -5.30 5.13
N PRO A 71 10.67 -6.32 4.26
CA PRO A 71 9.80 -7.49 4.37
C PRO A 71 9.93 -8.20 5.73
N GLN A 72 11.15 -8.30 6.27
CA GLN A 72 11.38 -8.93 7.57
C GLN A 72 10.68 -8.19 8.73
N CYS A 73 10.74 -6.86 8.74
CA CYS A 73 10.11 -6.06 9.78
C CYS A 73 8.58 -6.10 9.65
N TRP A 74 8.07 -6.07 8.41
CA TRP A 74 6.65 -6.14 8.15
C TRP A 74 6.05 -7.48 8.58
N GLU A 75 6.69 -8.59 8.20
CA GLU A 75 6.25 -9.93 8.54
C GLU A 75 6.22 -10.15 10.06
N LYS A 76 7.29 -9.73 10.77
CA LYS A 76 7.33 -9.77 12.24
C LYS A 76 6.18 -8.98 12.85
N ALA A 77 5.91 -7.77 12.36
CA ALA A 77 4.82 -6.93 12.87
C ALA A 77 3.45 -7.61 12.66
N VAL A 78 3.19 -8.19 11.49
CA VAL A 78 1.94 -8.89 11.20
C VAL A 78 1.77 -10.12 12.09
N ASN A 79 2.83 -10.92 12.28
CA ASN A 79 2.78 -12.11 13.13
C ASN A 79 2.44 -11.77 14.58
N ILE A 80 3.09 -10.74 15.14
CA ILE A 80 2.81 -10.27 16.51
C ILE A 80 1.33 -9.85 16.65
N ILE A 81 0.80 -9.11 15.68
CA ILE A 81 -0.61 -8.67 15.70
C ILE A 81 -1.56 -9.86 15.61
N GLN A 82 -1.27 -10.84 14.75
CA GLN A 82 -2.09 -12.03 14.59
C GLN A 82 -2.10 -12.89 15.85
N ASP A 83 -0.96 -13.10 16.48
CA ASP A 83 -0.87 -13.88 17.72
C ASP A 83 -1.58 -13.16 18.88
N PHE A 84 -1.42 -11.84 18.99
CA PHE A 84 -2.17 -11.06 19.97
C PHE A 84 -3.69 -11.15 19.76
N LYS A 85 -4.15 -11.08 18.50
CA LYS A 85 -5.56 -11.23 18.15
C LYS A 85 -6.10 -12.60 18.56
N LYS A 86 -5.38 -13.69 18.26
CA LYS A 86 -5.79 -15.05 18.66
C LYS A 86 -5.94 -15.16 20.18
N HIS A 87 -4.97 -14.66 20.94
CA HIS A 87 -5.03 -14.70 22.40
C HIS A 87 -6.20 -13.89 22.99
N LEU A 88 -6.56 -12.76 22.38
CA LEU A 88 -7.74 -11.99 22.78
C LEU A 88 -9.05 -12.76 22.48
N GLU A 89 -9.14 -13.42 21.33
CA GLU A 89 -10.30 -14.23 20.96
C GLU A 89 -10.47 -15.45 21.87
N GLU A 90 -9.38 -16.11 22.27
CA GLU A 90 -9.39 -17.21 23.23
C GLU A 90 -9.86 -16.77 24.63
N LYS A 91 -9.43 -15.59 25.08
CA LYS A 91 -9.88 -15.01 26.35
C LYS A 91 -11.34 -14.63 26.34
N ASN A 92 -11.85 -14.07 25.24
CA ASN A 92 -13.26 -13.67 25.12
C ASN A 92 -14.23 -14.86 24.96
N LYS A 93 -13.71 -16.06 24.70
CA LYS A 93 -14.51 -17.31 24.64
C LYS A 93 -14.60 -18.05 25.98
N LYS A 94 -13.82 -17.64 26.99
CA LYS A 94 -13.92 -18.14 28.37
C LYS A 94 -14.79 -17.23 29.22
#